data_AF-A0A7Z9UCJ7-F1
#
_entry.id   AF-A0A7Z9UCJ7-F1
#
_cell.length_a   1.000
_cell.length_b   1.000
_cell.length_c   1.000
_cell.angle_alpha   90.00
_cell.angle_beta   90.00
_cell.angle_gamma   90.00
#
_symmetry.space_group_name_H-M   'P 1'
#
loop_
_entity.id
_entity.type
_entity.pdbx_description
1 polymer ?
#
loop_
_entity_poly.entity_id
_entity_poly.type
_entity_poly.pdbx_seq_one_letter_code
_entity_poly.pdbx_strand_id
1 'polypeptide(L)'
;MKRLLVDVLPLPNETPPQNLEWSPVVIDLLRATTTIVTALYHGAAGIFPVTTIEQARQQVEQDGLLAGEAYRRRVSTSATRRLR
;
A
#
# COMPACT_ATOMS: atom_id res chain seq x y z
N MET A 1 -17.52 -9.44 29.70
CA MET A 1 -17.34 -8.82 28.36
C MET A 1 -16.06 -8.01 28.36
N LYS A 2 -15.12 -8.26 27.43
CA LYS A 2 -14.02 -7.34 27.17
C LYS A 2 -14.58 -6.08 26.48
N ARG A 3 -14.20 -4.88 26.95
CA ARG A 3 -14.47 -3.64 26.20
C ARG A 3 -13.46 -3.56 25.07
N LEU A 4 -13.93 -3.39 23.84
CA LEU A 4 -13.09 -3.01 22.71
C LEU A 4 -12.78 -1.52 22.85
N LEU A 5 -11.49 -1.18 22.92
CA LEU A 5 -11.02 0.21 22.81
C LEU A 5 -10.67 0.45 21.35
N VAL A 6 -11.28 1.48 20.75
CA VAL A 6 -10.98 1.91 19.38
C VAL A 6 -10.52 3.36 19.46
N ASP A 7 -9.41 3.64 18.80
CA ASP A 7 -8.84 4.96 18.69
C ASP A 7 -8.53 5.26 17.21
N VAL A 8 -8.44 6.54 16.87
CA VAL A 8 -8.17 7.02 15.52
C VAL A 8 -6.94 7.91 15.56
N LEU A 9 -5.91 7.49 14.82
CA LEU A 9 -4.67 8.24 14.62
C LEU A 9 -4.72 8.87 13.23
N PRO A 10 -4.90 10.19 13.10
CA PRO A 10 -5.03 10.85 11.80
C PRO A 10 -3.81 10.72 10.90
N LEU A 11 -2.61 10.56 11.48
CA LEU A 11 -1.35 10.52 10.74
C LEU A 11 -0.52 9.28 11.09
N PRO A 12 0.22 8.70 10.12
CA PRO A 12 1.07 7.55 10.40
C PRO A 12 2.16 7.79 11.46
N ASN A 13 2.65 9.03 11.59
CA ASN A 13 3.66 9.39 12.58
C ASN A 13 3.12 9.47 14.02
N GLU A 14 1.82 9.38 14.21
CA GLU A 14 1.17 9.28 15.53
C GLU A 14 1.05 7.82 16.00
N THR A 15 1.47 6.86 15.16
CA THR A 15 1.45 5.44 15.48
C THR A 15 2.27 5.14 16.73
N PRO A 16 1.67 4.57 17.79
CA PRO A 16 2.41 4.20 19.00
C PRO A 16 3.39 3.07 18.70
N PRO A 17 4.38 2.84 19.59
CA PRO A 17 5.39 1.81 19.38
C PRO A 17 4.79 0.41 19.14
N GLN A 18 5.48 -0.40 18.34
CA GLN A 18 5.01 -1.72 17.86
C GLN A 18 4.86 -2.78 18.97
N ASN A 19 5.25 -2.48 20.21
CA ASN A 19 5.23 -3.39 21.35
C ASN A 19 3.89 -3.43 22.11
N LEU A 20 2.86 -2.74 21.61
CA LEU A 20 1.51 -2.82 22.15
C LEU A 20 0.70 -3.94 21.47
N GLU A 21 -0.20 -4.58 22.22
CA GLU A 21 -1.18 -5.50 21.63
C GLU A 21 -2.36 -4.71 21.03
N TRP A 22 -2.27 -4.37 19.75
CA TRP A 22 -3.34 -3.70 19.01
C TRP A 22 -3.44 -4.26 17.58
N SER A 23 -4.57 -3.97 16.92
CA SER A 23 -4.84 -4.39 15.54
C SER A 23 -5.01 -3.15 14.65
N PRO A 24 -3.95 -2.71 13.94
CA PRO A 24 -4.03 -1.53 13.08
C PRO A 24 -5.00 -1.73 11.92
N VAL A 25 -5.77 -0.69 11.62
CA VAL A 25 -6.52 -0.56 10.37
C VAL A 25 -6.00 0.69 9.66
N VAL A 26 -5.24 0.48 8.59
CA VAL A 26 -4.68 1.59 7.79
C VAL A 26 -5.75 2.11 6.85
N ILE A 27 -5.94 3.43 6.83
CA ILE A 27 -6.91 4.12 5.97
C ILE A 27 -6.18 5.17 5.14
N ASP A 28 -6.16 4.96 3.83
CA ASP A 28 -5.77 5.95 2.83
C ASP A 28 -6.74 5.79 1.65
N LEU A 29 -7.88 6.47 1.77
CA LEU A 29 -8.98 6.34 0.82
C LEU A 29 -8.61 6.83 -0.58
N LEU A 30 -7.78 7.87 -0.67
CA LEU A 30 -7.41 8.55 -1.90
C LEU A 30 -5.88 8.56 -2.04
N ARG A 31 -5.27 7.47 -2.51
CA ARG A 31 -5.87 6.29 -3.18
C ARG A 31 -5.22 4.96 -2.78
N ALA A 32 -4.34 4.94 -1.77
CA ALA A 32 -3.50 3.76 -1.57
C ALA A 32 -4.31 2.54 -1.16
N THR A 33 -5.10 2.61 -0.09
CA THR A 33 -5.85 1.44 0.41
C THR A 33 -6.98 1.01 -0.54
N THR A 34 -7.62 1.94 -1.24
CA THR A 34 -8.63 1.62 -2.27
C THR A 34 -8.01 0.91 -3.46
N THR A 35 -6.81 1.33 -3.90
CA THR A 35 -6.05 0.63 -4.96
C THR A 35 -5.65 -0.77 -4.53
N ILE A 36 -5.15 -0.93 -3.30
CA ILE A 36 -4.72 -2.21 -2.74
C ILE A 36 -5.88 -3.21 -2.71
N VAL A 37 -7.02 -2.82 -2.11
CA VAL A 37 -8.20 -3.68 -2.01
C VAL A 37 -8.73 -4.03 -3.39
N THR A 38 -8.77 -3.07 -4.33
CA THR A 38 -9.21 -3.29 -5.71
C THR A 38 -8.32 -4.30 -6.44
N ALA A 39 -6.99 -4.16 -6.34
CA ALA A 39 -6.05 -5.07 -7.00
C ALA A 39 -6.17 -6.50 -6.46
N LEU A 40 -6.24 -6.67 -5.13
CA LEU A 40 -6.42 -7.98 -4.50
C LEU A 40 -7.78 -8.61 -4.88
N TYR A 41 -8.86 -7.83 -4.86
CA TYR A 41 -10.19 -8.28 -5.26
C TYR A 41 -10.22 -8.79 -6.71
N HIS A 42 -9.43 -8.17 -7.60
CA HIS A 42 -9.30 -8.58 -9.00
C HIS A 42 -8.20 -9.63 -9.25
N GLY A 43 -7.66 -10.26 -8.21
CA GLY A 43 -6.80 -11.43 -8.34
C GLY A 43 -5.29 -11.17 -8.33
N ALA A 44 -4.83 -9.98 -7.91
CA ALA A 44 -3.41 -9.81 -7.61
C ALA A 44 -3.00 -10.78 -6.49
N ALA A 45 -1.88 -11.49 -6.68
CA ALA A 45 -1.40 -12.48 -5.71
C ALA A 45 -0.97 -11.85 -4.37
N GLY A 46 -0.58 -10.58 -4.39
CA GLY A 46 -0.19 -9.82 -3.21
C GLY A 46 0.16 -8.39 -3.57
N ILE A 47 0.37 -7.57 -2.54
CA ILE A 47 0.86 -6.20 -2.65
C ILE A 47 2.12 -6.09 -1.80
N PHE A 48 3.19 -5.53 -2.37
CA PHE A 48 4.40 -5.22 -1.65
C PHE A 48 4.60 -3.70 -1.57
N PRO A 49 4.21 -3.05 -0.44
CA PRO A 49 4.39 -1.62 -0.27
C PRO A 49 5.87 -1.27 -0.07
N VAL A 50 6.32 -0.19 -0.69
CA VAL A 50 7.70 0.33 -0.62
C VAL A 50 7.68 1.84 -0.41
N THR A 51 8.77 2.41 0.10
CA THR A 51 8.84 3.84 0.42
C THR A 51 9.46 4.69 -0.69
N THR A 52 10.29 4.10 -1.56
CA THR A 52 10.92 4.82 -2.68
C THR A 52 10.67 4.18 -4.03
N ILE A 53 10.79 4.99 -5.10
CA ILE A 53 10.67 4.51 -6.48
C ILE A 53 11.80 3.53 -6.81
N GLU A 54 12.99 3.79 -6.27
CA GLU A 54 14.18 2.97 -6.46
C GLU A 54 13.98 1.57 -5.87
N GLN A 55 13.43 1.49 -4.65
CA GLN A 55 13.04 0.21 -4.04
C GLN A 55 11.98 -0.51 -4.87
N ALA A 56 10.96 0.21 -5.37
CA ALA A 56 9.94 -0.37 -6.23
C ALA A 56 10.55 -1.04 -7.47
N ARG A 57 11.53 -0.38 -8.09
CA ARG A 57 12.22 -0.90 -9.28
C ARG A 57 13.11 -2.10 -8.97
N GLN A 58 13.72 -2.15 -7.79
CA GLN A 58 14.56 -3.27 -7.35
C GLN A 58 13.74 -4.49 -6.94
N GLN A 59 12.54 -4.28 -6.42
CA GLN A 59 11.67 -5.34 -5.91
C GLN A 59 10.84 -6.03 -7.00
N VAL A 60 10.60 -5.37 -8.13
CA VAL A 60 9.74 -5.91 -9.19
C VAL A 60 10.44 -7.08 -9.89
N GLU A 61 9.91 -8.27 -9.64
CA GLU A 61 10.30 -9.52 -10.30
C GLU A 61 9.64 -9.67 -11.69
N GLN A 62 9.97 -10.73 -12.42
CA GLN A 62 9.52 -10.95 -13.81
C GLN A 62 7.99 -10.90 -14.00
N ASP A 63 7.22 -11.38 -13.01
CA ASP A 63 5.76 -11.39 -13.02
C ASP A 63 5.13 -10.27 -12.15
N GLY A 64 5.96 -9.41 -11.57
CA GLY A 64 5.53 -8.29 -10.75
C GLY A 64 5.10 -7.08 -11.59
N LEU A 65 4.14 -6.31 -11.08
CA LEU A 65 3.78 -5.01 -11.64
C LEU A 65 4.30 -3.89 -10.74
N LEU A 66 5.07 -2.97 -11.33
CA LEU A 66 5.38 -1.70 -10.67
C LEU A 66 4.16 -0.78 -10.77
N ALA A 67 3.52 -0.52 -9.63
CA ALA A 67 2.40 0.39 -9.49
C ALA A 67 2.68 1.44 -8.40
N GLY A 68 2.06 2.60 -8.51
CA GLY A 68 2.19 3.68 -7.53
C GLY A 68 2.15 5.06 -8.16
N GLU A 69 2.22 6.08 -7.30
CA GLU A 69 2.22 7.48 -7.70
C GLU A 69 3.27 8.31 -6.96
N ALA A 70 3.75 9.37 -7.61
CA ALA A 70 4.52 10.44 -7.01
C ALA A 70 3.96 11.76 -7.53
N TYR A 71 3.69 12.72 -6.63
CA TYR A 71 3.10 14.02 -6.99
C TYR A 71 1.83 13.90 -7.85
N ARG A 72 0.93 12.97 -7.50
CA ARG A 72 -0.33 12.64 -8.23
C ARG A 72 -0.13 12.11 -9.66
N ARG A 73 1.09 11.69 -10.01
CA ARG A 73 1.41 11.11 -11.31
C ARG A 73 1.85 9.67 -11.12
N ARG A 74 1.47 8.81 -12.07
CA ARG A 74 1.97 7.43 -12.12
C ARG A 74 3.50 7.43 -12.11
N VAL A 75 4.10 6.56 -11.31
CA VAL A 75 5.54 6.31 -11.39
C VAL A 75 5.86 5.73 -12.78
N SER A 76 6.67 6.45 -13.56
CA SER A 76 6.97 6.04 -14.93
C SER A 76 7.81 4.77 -14.95
N THR A 77 7.31 3.79 -15.68
CA THR A 77 8.00 2.54 -16.01
C THR A 77 8.33 2.57 -17.50
N SER A 78 9.59 2.40 -17.85
CA SER A 78 10.04 2.18 -19.24
C SER A 78 9.39 0.93 -19.88
N ALA A 79 8.90 0.00 -19.05
CA ALA A 79 8.21 -1.22 -19.46
C ALA A 79 6.68 -1.13 -19.29
N THR A 80 6.03 -0.12 -19.87
CA THR A 80 4.56 -0.14 -19.95
C THR A 80 4.14 -1.17 -21.00
N ARG A 81 4.11 -2.45 -20.64
CA ARG A 81 3.35 -3.44 -21.40
C ARG A 81 1.88 -3.05 -21.22
N ARG A 82 1.33 -2.30 -22.18
CA ARG A 82 -0.12 -2.20 -22.33
C ARG A 82 -0.59 -3.63 -22.47
N LEU A 83 -1.24 -4.16 -21.43
CA LEU A 83 -2.07 -5.35 -21.57
C LEU A 83 -3.08 -4.97 -22.66
N ARG A 84 -2.89 -5.56 -23.84
CA ARG A 84 -3.84 -5.51 -24.94
C ARG A 84 -4.94 -6.53 -24.67
#